data_AF-A0A936CHY3-F1
#
_entry.id   AF-A0A936CHY3-F1
#
_cell.length_a   1.000
_cell.length_b   1.000
_cell.length_c   1.000
_cell.angle_alpha   90.00
_cell.angle_beta   90.00
_cell.angle_gamma   90.00
#
_symmetry.space_group_name_H-M   'P 1'
#
loop_
_entity.id
_entity.type
_entity.pdbx_description
1 polymer ?
#
loop_
_entity_poly.entity_id
_entity_poly.type
_entity_poly.pdbx_seq_one_letter_code
_entity_poly.pdbx_strand_id
1 'polypeptide(L)'
;MRALAAELETYDKPVAYLHGDTHLFRIDKPLYSTKTGRVFENFTRVETFGWPDTHWVRASIDPADPQLFRFKPEIVPANAASRR
;
A
#
# COMPACT_ATOMS: atom_id res chain seq x y z
N MET A 1 1.28 -12.31 -7.51
CA MET A 1 0.56 -12.21 -6.23
C MET A 1 -0.16 -13.48 -5.76
N ARG A 2 -0.15 -14.62 -6.49
CA ARG A 2 -0.85 -15.85 -6.04
C ARG A 2 -0.34 -16.39 -4.71
N ALA A 3 0.98 -16.43 -4.51
CA ALA A 3 1.58 -16.89 -3.25
C ALA A 3 1.13 -16.03 -2.06
N LEU A 4 1.18 -14.69 -2.19
CA LEU A 4 0.72 -13.78 -1.13
C LEU A 4 -0.76 -13.98 -0.79
N ALA A 5 -1.63 -14.14 -1.80
CA ALA A 5 -3.04 -14.43 -1.55
C ALA A 5 -3.22 -15.73 -0.76
N ALA A 6 -2.47 -16.79 -1.11
CA ALA A 6 -2.54 -18.07 -0.41
C ALA A 6 -2.14 -17.95 1.07
N GLU A 7 -1.09 -17.19 1.40
CA GLU A 7 -0.68 -16.95 2.78
C GLU A 7 -1.74 -16.16 3.58
N LEU A 8 -2.33 -15.14 2.96
CA LEU A 8 -3.37 -14.30 3.57
C LEU A 8 -4.67 -15.05 3.88
N GLU A 9 -4.91 -16.22 3.26
CA GLU A 9 -6.07 -17.06 3.60
C GLU A 9 -6.01 -17.65 5.02
N THR A 10 -4.87 -17.52 5.72
CA THR A 10 -4.66 -18.02 7.09
C THR A 10 -3.97 -17.02 8.02
N TYR A 11 -3.49 -15.89 7.49
CA TYR A 11 -2.76 -14.89 8.27
C TYR A 11 -3.66 -13.70 8.59
N ASP A 12 -4.20 -13.67 9.81
CA ASP A 12 -5.24 -12.70 10.20
C ASP A 12 -4.71 -11.35 10.70
N LYS A 13 -3.38 -11.18 10.79
CA LYS A 13 -2.79 -9.90 11.23
C LYS A 13 -2.80 -8.88 10.09
N PRO A 14 -2.74 -7.57 10.39
CA PRO A 14 -2.60 -6.55 9.36
C PRO A 14 -1.34 -6.77 8.51
N VAL A 15 -1.48 -6.63 7.18
CA VAL A 15 -0.40 -6.79 6.19
C VAL A 15 -0.34 -5.58 5.28
N ALA A 16 0.84 -4.98 5.16
CA ALA A 16 1.15 -3.96 4.17
C ALA A 16 2.12 -4.50 3.10
N TYR A 17 1.78 -4.35 1.83
CA TYR A 17 2.66 -4.67 0.70
C TYR A 17 3.16 -3.38 0.04
N LEU A 18 4.45 -3.09 0.22
CA LEU A 18 5.10 -1.87 -0.27
C LEU A 18 5.86 -2.18 -1.57
N HIS A 19 5.59 -1.44 -2.65
CA HIS A 19 6.34 -1.56 -3.90
C HIS A 19 6.31 -0.24 -4.71
N GLY A 20 6.96 -0.21 -5.88
CA GLY A 20 7.01 0.96 -6.77
C GLY A 20 7.10 0.56 -8.24
N ASP A 21 6.21 -0.31 -8.72
CA ASP A 21 6.33 -0.96 -10.04
C ASP A 21 5.87 -0.04 -11.19
N THR A 22 4.75 0.66 -11.00
CA THR A 22 4.16 1.56 -12.00
C THR A 22 4.48 3.03 -11.72
N HIS A 23 5.12 3.33 -10.58
CA HIS A 23 5.40 4.67 -10.08
C HIS A 23 4.16 5.54 -9.80
N LEU A 24 2.96 4.95 -9.82
CA LEU A 24 1.72 5.63 -9.48
C LEU A 24 1.45 5.48 -7.99
N PHE A 25 1.37 6.59 -7.26
CA PHE A 25 1.00 6.57 -5.85
C PHE A 25 -0.44 6.07 -5.68
N ARG A 26 -0.59 4.96 -4.96
CA ARG A 26 -1.90 4.41 -4.58
C ARG A 26 -1.83 3.64 -3.28
N ILE A 27 -2.91 3.75 -2.51
CA ILE A 27 -3.16 2.97 -1.31
C ILE A 27 -4.53 2.33 -1.48
N ASP A 28 -4.57 1.01 -1.60
CA ASP A 28 -5.79 0.28 -1.88
C ASP A 28 -5.72 -1.19 -1.39
N LYS A 29 -6.81 -1.94 -1.59
CA LYS A 29 -6.95 -3.35 -1.19
C LYS A 29 -7.31 -4.22 -2.40
N PRO A 30 -6.38 -4.40 -3.36
CA PRO A 30 -6.70 -5.00 -4.66
C PRO A 30 -6.75 -6.54 -4.65
N LEU A 31 -6.41 -7.17 -3.52
CA LEU A 31 -6.22 -8.62 -3.46
C LEU A 31 -7.47 -9.30 -2.89
N TYR A 32 -7.94 -10.32 -3.58
CA TYR A 32 -9.17 -11.05 -3.26
C TYR A 32 -8.85 -12.43 -2.70
N SER A 33 -9.61 -12.82 -1.67
CA SER A 33 -9.64 -14.19 -1.16
C SER A 33 -10.33 -15.09 -2.17
N THR A 34 -9.67 -16.20 -2.48
CA THR A 34 -10.21 -17.26 -3.33
C THR A 34 -11.30 -18.05 -2.61
N LYS A 35 -11.26 -18.11 -1.27
CA LYS A 35 -12.27 -18.79 -0.45
C LYS A 35 -13.58 -18.01 -0.38
N THR A 36 -13.52 -16.69 -0.23
CA THR A 36 -14.71 -15.85 0.02
C THR A 36 -15.15 -15.01 -1.16
N GLY A 37 -14.27 -14.81 -2.15
CA GLY A 37 -14.50 -13.88 -3.27
C GLY A 37 -14.46 -12.39 -2.86
N ARG A 38 -14.10 -12.07 -1.61
CA ARG A 38 -14.02 -10.70 -1.09
C ARG A 38 -12.57 -10.23 -1.01
N VAL A 39 -12.37 -8.92 -0.93
CA VAL A 39 -11.03 -8.35 -0.66
C VAL A 39 -10.54 -8.77 0.73
N PHE A 40 -9.23 -8.96 0.88
CA PHE A 40 -8.62 -9.18 2.19
C PHE A 40 -8.67 -7.87 3.00
N GLU A 41 -9.50 -7.82 4.05
CA GLU A 41 -9.67 -6.61 4.86
C GLU A 41 -8.41 -6.25 5.66
N ASN A 42 -7.59 -7.24 6.02
CA ASN A 42 -6.31 -7.04 6.69
C ASN A 42 -5.16 -6.67 5.73
N PHE A 43 -5.37 -6.68 4.43
CA PHE A 43 -4.35 -6.36 3.43
C PHE A 43 -4.43 -4.90 2.99
N THR A 44 -3.28 -4.24 2.83
CA THR A 44 -3.17 -2.92 2.19
C THR A 44 -1.97 -2.93 1.25
N ARG A 45 -2.19 -2.58 -0.02
CA ARG A 45 -1.11 -2.27 -0.95
C ARG A 45 -0.76 -0.80 -0.80
N VAL A 46 0.53 -0.50 -0.78
CA VAL A 46 1.07 0.84 -0.93
C VAL A 46 2.04 0.80 -2.10
N GLU A 47 1.67 1.50 -3.15
CA GLU A 47 2.60 1.80 -4.21
C GLU A 47 3.16 3.21 -4.00
N THR A 48 4.48 3.32 -3.93
CA THR A 48 5.15 4.61 -3.77
C THR A 48 5.26 5.33 -5.11
N PHE A 49 5.48 6.63 -5.02
CA PHE A 49 5.88 7.48 -6.12
C PHE A 49 7.19 6.99 -6.77
N GLY A 50 7.39 7.34 -8.03
CA GLY A 50 8.65 7.16 -8.73
C GLY A 50 8.80 8.21 -9.83
N TRP A 51 9.74 8.01 -10.74
CA TRP A 51 9.92 8.94 -11.87
C TRP A 51 8.65 8.99 -12.74
N PRO A 52 8.22 10.18 -13.22
CA PRO A 52 8.88 11.49 -13.13
C PRO A 52 8.56 12.30 -11.87
N ASP A 53 7.44 12.02 -11.20
CA ASP A 53 6.96 12.75 -10.01
C ASP A 53 7.43 12.09 -8.71
N THR A 54 8.74 12.11 -8.47
CA THR A 54 9.32 11.40 -7.32
C THR A 54 9.00 12.10 -6.01
N HIS A 55 8.12 11.50 -5.22
CA HIS A 55 7.86 11.88 -3.83
C HIS A 55 8.12 10.66 -2.93
N TRP A 56 7.62 10.68 -1.70
CA TRP A 56 7.78 9.56 -0.79
C TRP A 56 6.56 9.38 0.11
N VAL A 57 6.48 8.21 0.75
CA VAL A 57 5.40 7.88 1.67
C VAL A 57 5.99 7.68 3.06
N ARG A 58 5.47 8.43 4.04
CA ARG A 58 5.76 8.18 5.45
C ARG A 58 4.84 7.07 5.96
N ALA A 59 5.45 5.96 6.40
CA ALA A 59 4.75 4.91 7.13
C ALA A 59 4.91 5.14 8.65
N SER A 60 3.82 5.03 9.39
CA SER A 60 3.81 5.02 10.86
C SER A 60 3.11 3.76 11.34
N ILE A 61 3.65 3.16 12.41
CA ILE A 61 3.16 1.92 13.00
C ILE A 61 2.79 2.24 14.45
N ASP A 62 1.51 2.06 14.80
CA ASP A 62 1.02 2.25 16.16
C ASP A 62 0.34 0.98 16.66
N PRO A 63 0.99 0.19 17.53
CA PRO A 63 0.41 -1.02 18.09
C PRO A 63 -0.84 -0.79 18.97
N ALA A 64 -1.09 0.44 19.42
CA ALA A 64 -2.29 0.78 20.18
C ALA A 64 -3.51 1.07 19.29
N ASP A 65 -3.31 1.23 17.98
CA ASP A 65 -4.33 1.48 16.99
C ASP A 65 -4.70 0.19 16.24
N PRO A 66 -5.98 -0.24 16.23
CA PRO A 66 -6.43 -1.41 15.46
C PRO A 66 -6.11 -1.34 13.95
N GLN A 67 -5.96 -0.14 13.39
CA GLN A 67 -5.57 0.04 11.99
C GLN A 67 -4.08 -0.30 11.76
N LEU A 68 -3.24 -0.26 12.80
CA LEU A 68 -1.79 -0.50 12.85
C LEU A 68 -0.94 0.40 11.94
N PHE A 69 -1.22 0.41 10.64
CA PHE A 69 -0.48 1.15 9.63
C PHE A 69 -1.19 2.45 9.26
N ARG A 70 -0.41 3.54 9.28
CA ARG A 70 -0.81 4.84 8.73
C ARG A 70 0.19 5.24 7.66
N PHE A 71 -0.32 5.62 6.48
CA PHE A 71 0.49 6.06 5.35
C PHE A 71 0.14 7.49 4.99
N LYS A 72 1.15 8.35 4.92
CA LYS A 72 1.00 9.75 4.52
C LYS A 72 1.88 10.04 3.31
N PRO A 73 1.33 10.54 2.19
CA PRO A 73 2.15 11.03 1.11
C PRO A 73 2.87 12.31 1.55
N GLU A 74 4.15 12.38 1.24
CA GLU A 74 5.01 13.51 1.55
C GLU A 74 5.53 14.08 0.23
N ILE A 75 4.89 15.16 -0.21
CA ILE A 75 5.12 15.78 -1.50
C ILE A 75 6.36 16.66 -1.42
N VAL A 76 7.29 16.45 -2.35
CA VAL A 76 8.48 17.29 -2.52
C VAL A 76 8.16 18.29 -3.64
N PRO A 77 7.91 19.58 -3.34
CA PRO A 77 7.46 20.53 -4.35
C PRO A 77 8.40 20.68 -5.53
N ALA A 78 9.71 20.55 -5.31
CA ALA A 78 10.73 20.61 -6.36
C ALA A 78 10.69 19.43 -7.35
N ASN A 79 10.04 18.33 -6.97
CA ASN A 79 9.97 17.10 -7.78
C ASN A 79 8.63 16.94 -8.51
N ALA A 80 7.68 17.85 -8.33
CA ALA A 80 6.48 17.85 -9.16
C ALA A 80 6.94 18.13 -10.59
N ALA A 81 6.72 17.17 -11.49
CA ALA A 81 7.13 17.20 -12.88
C ALA A 81 6.32 18.26 -13.64
N SER A 82 6.62 19.53 -13.35
CA SER A 82 5.99 20.76 -13.84
C SER A 82 4.47 20.82 -13.66
N ARG A 83 4.02 21.86 -12.94
CA ARG A 83 2.75 22.53 -13.24
C ARG A 83 2.67 22.70 -14.76
N ARG A 84 1.84 21.92 -15.44
CA ARG A 84 1.30 22.32 -16.74
C ARG A 84 0.07 23.17 -16.50
#